data_AF-A0A7Z9UWU2-F1
#
_entry.id   AF-A0A7Z9UWU2-F1
#
_cell.length_a   1.000
_cell.length_b   1.000
_cell.length_c   1.000
_cell.angle_alpha   90.00
_cell.angle_beta   90.00
_cell.angle_gamma   90.00
#
_symmetry.space_group_name_H-M   'P 1'
#
loop_
_entity.id
_entity.type
_entity.pdbx_description
1 polymer ?
#
loop_
_entity_poly.entity_id
_entity_poly.type
_entity_poly.pdbx_seq_one_letter_code
_entity_poly.pdbx_strand_id
1 'polypeptide(L)'
;MKVSEGILAGFSAVLVNKLRTTLTMLDIIIRVGSVLALISVGDGAKAVVMREANRFGSVDQFSFYHRSHLRKGDCWIWIRSNKYFTYNDVLAIEVEAPSFETVVPRILV
;
A
#
# COMPACT_ATOMS: atom_id res chain seq x y z
N MET A 1 -2.13 50.15 22.13
CA MET A 1 -2.40 49.95 20.68
C MET A 1 -3.26 48.70 20.58
N LYS A 2 -4.53 48.85 20.19
CA LYS A 2 -5.49 47.74 20.25
C LYS A 2 -5.28 46.84 19.03
N VAL A 3 -5.17 45.53 19.23
CA VAL A 3 -4.96 44.54 18.14
C VAL A 3 -5.99 44.70 17.00
N SER A 4 -7.19 45.18 17.34
CA SER A 4 -8.25 45.53 16.38
C SER A 4 -7.83 46.59 15.36
N GLU A 5 -7.09 47.63 15.76
CA GLU A 5 -6.60 48.68 14.86
C GLU A 5 -5.50 48.14 13.93
N GLY A 6 -4.67 47.22 14.43
CA GLY A 6 -3.63 46.56 13.63
C GLY A 6 -4.19 45.69 12.50
N ILE A 7 -5.25 44.92 12.79
CA ILE A 7 -5.93 44.08 11.77
C ILE A 7 -6.60 44.98 10.72
N LEU A 8 -7.28 46.05 11.15
CA LEU A 8 -7.93 46.99 10.23
C LEU A 8 -6.91 47.67 9.30
N ALA A 9 -5.79 48.14 9.87
CA ALA A 9 -4.72 48.77 9.11
C ALA A 9 -4.07 47.81 8.11
N GLY A 10 -3.87 46.54 8.48
CA GLY A 10 -3.37 45.50 7.60
C GLY A 10 -4.28 45.23 6.40
N PHE A 11 -5.60 45.14 6.63
CA PHE A 11 -6.59 44.97 5.56
C PHE A 11 -6.59 46.15 4.57
N SER A 12 -6.54 47.39 5.09
CA SER A 12 -6.43 48.58 4.26
C SER A 12 -5.15 48.57 3.43
N ALA A 13 -4.01 48.17 4.01
CA ALA A 13 -2.74 48.08 3.29
C ALA A 13 -2.76 47.04 2.15
N VAL A 14 -3.47 45.93 2.33
CA VAL A 14 -3.68 44.90 1.29
C VAL A 14 -4.55 45.44 0.15
N LEU A 15 -5.59 46.23 0.46
CA LEU A 15 -6.49 46.79 -0.55
C LEU A 15 -5.84 47.88 -1.42
N VAL A 16 -4.84 48.60 -0.89
CA VAL A 16 -4.10 49.66 -1.61
C VAL A 16 -3.16 49.06 -2.66
N ASN A 17 -2.45 47.97 -2.33
CA ASN A 17 -1.40 47.40 -3.20
C ASN A 17 -1.89 46.22 -4.04
N LYS A 18 -2.94 46.45 -4.84
CA LYS A 18 -3.67 45.43 -5.60
C LYS A 18 -2.78 44.44 -6.37
N LEU A 19 -1.79 44.92 -7.12
CA LEU A 19 -0.92 44.05 -7.94
C LEU A 19 0.02 43.16 -7.11
N ARG A 20 0.57 43.69 -6.03
CA ARG A 20 1.49 42.95 -5.16
C ARG A 20 0.72 41.88 -4.37
N THR A 21 -0.46 42.23 -3.88
CA THR A 21 -1.27 41.33 -3.05
C THR A 21 -1.91 40.22 -3.88
N THR A 22 -2.31 40.48 -5.13
CA THR A 22 -2.82 39.42 -6.01
C THR A 22 -1.73 38.42 -6.37
N LEU A 23 -0.53 38.89 -6.73
CA LEU A 23 0.56 38.00 -7.14
C LEU A 23 1.07 37.13 -5.98
N THR A 24 1.14 37.69 -4.77
CA THR A 24 1.53 36.94 -3.56
C THR A 24 0.46 35.94 -3.12
N MET A 25 -0.83 36.26 -3.25
CA MET A 25 -1.89 35.28 -3.01
C MET A 25 -1.88 34.17 -4.07
N LEU A 26 -1.65 34.53 -5.34
CA LEU A 26 -1.56 33.56 -6.43
C LEU A 26 -0.40 32.59 -6.24
N ASP A 27 0.77 33.09 -5.80
CA ASP A 27 1.93 32.24 -5.47
C ASP A 27 1.55 31.19 -4.43
N ILE A 28 0.93 31.58 -3.31
CA ILE A 28 0.54 30.65 -2.25
C ILE A 28 -0.46 29.60 -2.77
N ILE A 29 -1.44 30.01 -3.58
CA ILE A 29 -2.44 29.10 -4.15
C ILE A 29 -1.78 28.08 -5.08
N ILE A 30 -0.94 28.52 -6.02
CA ILE A 30 -0.27 27.64 -6.97
C ILE A 30 0.68 26.70 -6.23
N ARG A 31 1.43 27.24 -5.25
CA ARG A 31 2.46 26.52 -4.51
C ARG A 31 1.85 25.40 -3.66
N VAL A 32 0.78 25.68 -2.91
CA VAL A 32 0.10 24.64 -2.11
C VAL A 32 -0.72 23.71 -2.99
N GLY A 33 -1.39 24.24 -4.02
CA GLY A 33 -2.21 23.46 -4.94
C GLY A 33 -1.43 22.40 -5.71
N SER A 34 -0.21 22.74 -6.19
CA SER A 34 0.66 21.81 -6.90
C SER A 34 1.07 20.61 -6.03
N VAL A 35 1.44 20.85 -4.77
CA VAL A 35 1.85 19.79 -3.85
C VAL A 35 0.67 18.88 -3.50
N LEU A 36 -0.50 19.45 -3.19
CA LEU A 36 -1.70 18.67 -2.90
C LEU A 36 -2.14 17.82 -4.09
N ALA A 37 -2.10 18.38 -5.30
CA ALA A 37 -2.44 17.67 -6.52
C ALA A 37 -1.51 16.46 -6.71
N LEU A 38 -0.19 16.67 -6.62
CA LEU A 38 0.79 15.60 -6.80
C LEU A 38 0.64 14.49 -5.76
N ILE A 39 0.38 14.84 -4.48
CA ILE A 39 0.15 13.84 -3.43
C ILE A 39 -1.09 13.00 -3.75
N SER A 40 -2.21 13.66 -4.10
CA SER A 40 -3.46 12.96 -4.43
C SER A 40 -3.30 12.01 -5.62
N VAL A 41 -2.60 12.46 -6.66
CA VAL A 41 -2.31 11.65 -7.85
C VAL A 41 -1.35 10.51 -7.50
N GLY A 42 -0.33 10.78 -6.69
CA GLY A 42 0.64 9.77 -6.26
C GLY A 42 -0.02 8.65 -5.47
N ASP A 43 -0.87 8.97 -4.50
CA ASP A 43 -1.57 7.96 -3.71
C ASP A 43 -2.65 7.24 -4.53
N GLY A 44 -3.35 7.94 -5.42
CA GLY A 44 -4.26 7.32 -6.38
C GLY A 44 -3.57 6.32 -7.31
N ALA A 45 -2.40 6.69 -7.85
CA ALA A 45 -1.60 5.83 -8.71
C ALA A 45 -1.10 4.59 -7.96
N LYS A 46 -0.61 4.74 -6.73
CA LYS A 46 -0.22 3.60 -5.87
C LYS A 46 -1.40 2.65 -5.67
N ALA A 47 -2.59 3.17 -5.37
CA ALA A 47 -3.77 2.32 -5.16
C ALA A 47 -4.13 1.51 -6.42
N VAL A 48 -4.02 2.11 -7.61
CA VAL A 48 -4.26 1.39 -8.88
C VAL A 48 -3.19 0.32 -9.10
N VAL A 49 -1.92 0.66 -8.93
CA VAL A 49 -0.82 -0.31 -9.08
C VAL A 49 -0.94 -1.45 -8.07
N MET A 50 -1.33 -1.18 -6.82
CA MET A 50 -1.56 -2.21 -5.81
C MET A 50 -2.75 -3.12 -6.15
N ARG A 51 -3.85 -2.58 -6.67
CA ARG A 51 -4.98 -3.39 -7.15
C ARG A 51 -4.57 -4.32 -8.27
N GLU A 52 -3.78 -3.81 -9.21
CA GLU A 52 -3.34 -4.59 -10.35
C GLU A 52 -2.25 -5.61 -9.96
N ALA A 53 -1.35 -5.24 -9.04
CA ALA A 53 -0.40 -6.17 -8.45
C ALA A 53 -1.10 -7.32 -7.72
N ASN A 54 -2.13 -7.03 -6.92
CA ASN A 54 -2.94 -8.05 -6.25
C ASN A 54 -3.70 -8.95 -7.23
N ARG A 55 -4.03 -8.46 -8.43
CA ARG A 55 -4.62 -9.28 -9.50
C ARG A 55 -3.60 -10.20 -10.16
N PHE A 56 -2.37 -9.72 -10.37
CA PHE A 56 -1.31 -10.49 -11.05
C PHE A 56 -0.59 -11.47 -10.14
N GLY A 57 -0.49 -11.18 -8.86
CA GLY A 57 0.14 -12.05 -7.89
C GLY A 57 -0.60 -11.92 -6.59
N SER A 58 -1.31 -12.97 -6.21
CA SER A 58 -1.72 -13.22 -4.85
C SER A 58 -0.50 -13.15 -3.93
N VAL A 59 -0.17 -11.94 -3.44
CA VAL A 59 0.96 -11.72 -2.52
C VAL A 59 0.74 -12.50 -1.21
N ASP A 60 -0.51 -12.93 -0.99
CA ASP A 60 -0.95 -13.71 0.17
C ASP A 60 -1.16 -15.20 -0.11
N GLN A 61 -0.87 -15.71 -1.34
CA GLN A 61 -1.04 -17.12 -1.65
C GLN A 61 0.25 -17.91 -1.45
N PHE A 62 0.29 -18.68 -0.37
CA PHE A 62 1.32 -19.70 -0.17
C PHE A 62 0.90 -21.02 -0.83
N SER A 63 1.73 -21.53 -1.74
CA SER A 63 1.46 -22.80 -2.41
C SER A 63 2.49 -23.84 -1.98
N PHE A 64 2.02 -24.87 -1.29
CA PHE A 64 2.85 -26.00 -0.88
C PHE A 64 2.72 -27.13 -1.90
N TYR A 65 3.85 -27.50 -2.50
CA TYR A 65 3.95 -28.68 -3.35
C TYR A 65 4.86 -29.71 -2.68
N HIS A 66 4.49 -30.97 -2.79
CA HIS A 66 5.38 -32.06 -2.39
C HIS A 66 6.59 -32.04 -3.31
N ARG A 67 7.75 -31.65 -2.79
CA ARG A 67 9.02 -31.69 -3.53
C ARG A 67 9.62 -33.09 -3.36
N SER A 68 10.18 -33.67 -4.42
CA SER A 68 10.87 -34.97 -4.33
C SER A 68 12.31 -34.87 -3.83
N HIS A 69 12.88 -33.66 -3.82
CA HIS A 69 14.27 -33.41 -3.41
C HIS A 69 14.34 -32.23 -2.45
N LEU A 70 15.15 -32.39 -1.39
CA LEU A 70 15.54 -31.29 -0.51
C LEU A 70 17.02 -31.02 -0.69
N ARG A 71 17.36 -29.74 -0.85
CA ARG A 71 18.73 -29.29 -0.79
C ARG A 71 19.12 -29.09 0.67
N LYS A 72 20.05 -29.89 1.19
CA LYS A 72 20.61 -29.75 2.53
C LYS A 72 22.07 -29.35 2.40
N GLY A 73 22.36 -28.06 2.55
CA GLY A 73 23.67 -27.50 2.23
C GLY A 73 23.96 -27.60 0.73
N ASP A 74 25.11 -28.17 0.36
CA ASP A 74 25.52 -28.37 -1.04
C ASP A 74 25.15 -29.74 -1.62
N CYS A 75 24.43 -30.59 -0.87
CA CYS A 75 23.98 -31.89 -1.37
C CYS A 75 22.47 -31.91 -1.64
N TRP A 76 22.09 -32.49 -2.78
CA TRP A 76 20.69 -32.81 -3.12
C TRP A 76 20.34 -34.19 -2.56
N ILE A 77 19.39 -34.24 -1.64
CA ILE A 77 18.92 -35.47 -1.01
C ILE A 77 17.52 -35.79 -1.52
N TRP A 78 17.31 -37.03 -1.95
CA TRP A 78 15.98 -37.54 -2.29
C TRP A 78 15.14 -37.70 -1.02
N ILE A 79 13.94 -37.13 -1.04
CA ILE A 79 12.98 -37.32 0.05
C ILE A 79 12.43 -38.74 -0.06
N ARG A 80 12.77 -39.58 0.93
CA ARG A 80 12.23 -40.95 1.07
C ARG A 80 10.86 -41.01 1.75
N SER A 81 10.34 -39.89 2.25
CA SER A 81 9.03 -39.89 2.91
C SER A 81 7.91 -39.92 1.89
N ASN A 82 7.14 -41.00 1.88
CA ASN A 82 5.93 -41.16 1.07
C ASN A 82 4.69 -40.44 1.68
N LYS A 83 4.91 -39.34 2.40
CA LYS A 83 3.83 -38.58 3.05
C LYS A 83 3.32 -37.51 2.09
N TYR A 84 2.10 -37.72 1.63
CA TYR A 84 1.34 -36.75 0.85
C TYR A 84 0.51 -35.86 1.76
N PHE A 85 0.23 -34.64 1.31
CA PHE A 85 -0.70 -33.75 1.99
C PHE A 85 -2.08 -34.40 2.02
N THR A 86 -2.61 -34.55 3.22
CA THR A 86 -3.93 -35.15 3.45
C THR A 86 -4.90 -34.04 3.84
N TYR A 87 -6.20 -34.29 3.68
CA TYR A 87 -7.24 -33.32 4.07
C TYR A 87 -7.16 -32.91 5.56
N ASN A 88 -6.69 -33.80 6.44
CA ASN A 88 -6.46 -33.48 7.85
C ASN A 88 -5.43 -32.36 8.06
N ASP A 89 -4.45 -32.22 7.16
CA ASP A 89 -3.47 -31.13 7.25
C ASP A 89 -4.12 -29.78 6.94
N VAL A 90 -5.13 -29.75 6.06
CA VAL A 90 -5.90 -28.54 5.75
C VAL A 90 -6.67 -28.07 6.98
N LEU A 91 -7.37 -29.00 7.64
CA LEU A 91 -8.12 -28.72 8.87
C LEU A 91 -7.20 -28.26 10.01
N ALA A 92 -6.02 -28.86 10.13
CA ALA A 92 -5.03 -28.46 11.14
C ALA A 92 -4.55 -27.03 10.92
N ILE A 93 -4.26 -26.64 9.66
CA ILE A 93 -3.83 -25.27 9.32
C ILE A 93 -4.93 -24.26 9.62
N GLU A 94 -6.19 -24.57 9.31
CA GLU A 94 -7.33 -23.70 9.57
C GLU A 94 -7.53 -23.43 11.08
N VAL A 95 -7.24 -24.43 11.92
CA VAL A 95 -7.36 -24.31 13.39
C VAL A 95 -6.15 -23.64 14.03
N GLU A 96 -4.92 -23.97 13.60
CA GLU A 96 -3.69 -23.49 14.24
C GLU A 96 -3.24 -22.11 13.76
N ALA A 97 -3.59 -21.71 12.53
CA ALA A 97 -3.06 -20.49 11.93
C ALA A 97 -4.18 -19.49 11.55
N PRO A 98 -4.59 -18.62 12.49
CA PRO A 98 -5.64 -17.62 12.26
C PRO A 98 -5.23 -16.49 11.30
N SER A 99 -3.99 -16.50 10.80
CA SER A 99 -3.50 -15.55 9.80
C SER A 99 -3.92 -15.89 8.36
N PHE A 100 -4.39 -17.11 8.11
CA PHE A 100 -4.87 -17.51 6.79
C PHE A 100 -6.39 -17.38 6.73
N GLU A 101 -6.89 -16.60 5.78
CA GLU A 101 -8.35 -16.41 5.58
C GLU A 101 -8.99 -17.61 4.86
N THR A 102 -8.24 -18.31 4.00
CA THR A 102 -8.76 -19.46 3.25
C THR A 102 -7.64 -20.43 2.88
N VAL A 103 -7.87 -21.72 3.11
CA VAL A 103 -6.98 -22.81 2.68
C VAL A 103 -7.65 -23.61 1.58
N VAL A 104 -7.03 -23.71 0.39
CA VAL A 104 -7.60 -24.43 -0.75
C VAL A 104 -6.74 -25.66 -1.08
N PRO A 105 -7.26 -26.89 -0.91
CA PRO A 105 -6.57 -28.08 -1.39
C PRO A 105 -6.62 -28.14 -2.92
N ARG A 106 -5.45 -28.23 -3.57
CA ARG A 106 -5.35 -28.46 -5.01
C ARG A 106 -5.15 -29.95 -5.26
N ILE A 107 -6.23 -30.63 -5.64
CA ILE A 107 -6.18 -32.03 -6.08
C ILE A 107 -5.81 -32.01 -7.56
N LEU A 108 -4.61 -32.50 -7.90
CA LEU A 108 -4.24 -32.77 -9.29
C LEU A 108 -5.00 -34.04 -9.71
N VAL A 109 -6.03 -33.88 -10.53
CA VAL A 109 -6.69 -34.99 -11.24
C VAL A 109 -5.88 -35.34 -12.47
#